data_AF-A0A0R1X508-F1
#
_entry.id   AF-A0A0R1X508-F1
#
_cell.length_a   1.000
_cell.length_b   1.000
_cell.length_c   1.000
_cell.angle_alpha   90.00
_cell.angle_beta   90.00
_cell.angle_gamma   90.00
#
_symmetry.space_group_name_H-M   'P 1'
#
loop_
_entity.id
_entity.type
_entity.pdbx_description
1 polymer ?
#
loop_
_entity_poly.entity_id
_entity_poly.type
_entity_poly.pdbx_seq_one_letter_code
_entity_poly.pdbx_strand_id
1 'polypeptide(L)'
;MVQPFDTYPGIKKVVSGYAGGHIANPTYEQVSSGTTGHTEAVKITFDPDVISYDQLVTIYWHQTDPTDAMGQFQDRGDNYRPVIFVNSPEQRRIAEKSKQALQESGEFGDAKIVTQIEDAQPFYPAEDYHQHFYKKNPQRYALEEAGGRAQFKQEHWKD
;
A
#
# COMPACT_ATOMS: atom_id res chain seq x y z
N MET A 1 -0.18 3.92 5.50
CA MET A 1 0.38 3.83 4.12
C MET A 1 1.09 5.10 3.64
N VAL A 2 0.57 6.32 3.79
CA VAL A 2 1.18 7.54 3.16
C VAL A 2 2.46 8.04 3.84
N GLN A 3 2.48 8.19 5.17
CA GLN A 3 3.59 8.83 5.90
C GLN A 3 4.98 8.22 5.58
N PRO A 4 5.16 6.88 5.57
CA PRO A 4 6.47 6.28 5.34
C PRO A 4 7.11 6.80 4.05
N PHE A 5 6.38 6.76 2.94
CA PHE A 5 6.88 7.24 1.65
C PHE A 5 7.12 8.75 1.62
N ASP A 6 6.30 9.58 2.26
CA ASP A 6 6.44 11.05 2.22
C ASP A 6 7.73 11.58 2.91
N THR A 7 8.47 10.71 3.60
CA THR A 7 9.70 11.09 4.35
C THR A 7 11.00 10.63 3.72
N TYR A 8 10.96 9.74 2.71
CA TYR A 8 12.20 9.25 2.07
C TYR A 8 12.76 10.26 1.06
N PRO A 9 14.09 10.45 1.03
CA PRO A 9 14.75 11.17 -0.06
C PRO A 9 14.38 10.57 -1.42
N GLY A 10 14.16 11.43 -2.41
CA GLY A 10 13.77 11.03 -3.77
C GLY A 10 12.27 10.93 -3.99
N ILE A 11 11.44 10.97 -2.95
CA ILE A 11 9.98 10.98 -3.12
C ILE A 11 9.53 12.40 -3.47
N LYS A 12 8.89 12.56 -4.63
CA LYS A 12 8.43 13.85 -5.18
C LYS A 12 6.97 14.14 -4.84
N LYS A 13 6.14 13.10 -4.79
CA LYS A 13 4.70 13.22 -4.52
C LYS A 13 4.10 11.90 -4.05
N VAL A 14 3.22 11.94 -3.05
CA VAL A 14 2.37 10.82 -2.65
C VAL A 14 0.91 11.28 -2.70
N VAL A 15 0.05 10.53 -3.38
CA VAL A 15 -1.38 10.87 -3.53
C VAL A 15 -2.22 9.68 -3.09
N SER A 16 -3.16 9.89 -2.17
CA SER A 16 -4.16 8.89 -1.79
C SER A 16 -5.24 8.80 -2.86
N GLY A 17 -5.77 7.61 -3.12
CA GLY A 17 -6.81 7.43 -4.12
C GLY A 17 -7.30 5.99 -4.23
N TYR A 18 -7.96 5.71 -5.35
CA TYR A 18 -8.64 4.46 -5.63
C TYR A 18 -8.15 3.88 -6.96
N ALA A 19 -7.89 2.57 -6.98
CA ALA A 19 -7.44 1.86 -8.18
C ALA A 19 -7.96 0.42 -8.23
N GLY A 20 -7.89 -0.19 -9.42
CA GLY A 20 -8.23 -1.60 -9.64
C GLY A 20 -9.72 -1.91 -9.82
N GLY A 21 -10.61 -0.94 -9.57
CA GLY A 21 -12.04 -1.08 -9.76
C GLY A 21 -12.55 -0.70 -11.14
N HIS A 22 -13.85 -0.87 -11.35
CA HIS A 22 -14.52 -0.71 -12.64
C HIS A 22 -15.39 0.56 -12.74
N ILE A 23 -15.60 1.28 -11.65
CA ILE A 23 -16.35 2.54 -11.63
C ILE A 23 -15.41 3.72 -11.88
N ALA A 24 -15.75 4.59 -12.84
CA ALA A 24 -14.98 5.80 -13.09
C ALA A 24 -15.32 6.89 -12.07
N ASN A 25 -14.29 7.62 -11.61
CA ASN A 25 -14.40 8.70 -10.62
C ASN A 25 -15.23 8.32 -9.38
N PRO A 26 -14.87 7.21 -8.69
CA PRO A 26 -15.60 6.79 -7.50
C PRO A 26 -15.40 7.81 -6.36
N THR A 27 -16.42 7.95 -5.53
CA THR A 27 -16.34 8.63 -4.23
C THR A 27 -15.91 7.66 -3.14
N TYR A 28 -15.39 8.18 -2.03
CA TYR A 28 -15.09 7.36 -0.86
C TYR A 28 -16.28 6.46 -0.45
N GLU A 29 -17.50 7.01 -0.38
CA GLU A 29 -18.69 6.25 0.03
C GLU A 29 -18.98 5.07 -0.91
N GLN A 30 -18.75 5.24 -2.21
CA GLN A 30 -18.91 4.16 -3.19
C GLN A 30 -17.80 3.10 -3.07
N VAL A 31 -16.58 3.50 -2.75
CA VAL A 31 -15.49 2.54 -2.52
C VAL A 31 -15.74 1.77 -1.22
N SER A 32 -16.10 2.46 -0.14
CA SER A 32 -16.41 1.85 1.16
C SER A 32 -17.62 0.93 1.14
N SER A 33 -18.54 1.07 0.18
CA SER A 33 -19.64 0.11 0.01
C SER A 33 -19.19 -1.25 -0.57
N GLY A 34 -17.94 -1.37 -1.03
CA GLY A 34 -17.35 -2.61 -1.55
C GLY A 34 -17.85 -3.04 -2.93
N THR A 35 -18.67 -2.23 -3.61
CA THR A 35 -19.33 -2.61 -4.88
C THR A 35 -18.59 -2.13 -6.13
N THR A 36 -17.62 -1.24 -5.99
CA THR A 36 -16.89 -0.65 -7.12
C THR A 36 -15.70 -1.47 -7.61
N GLY A 37 -15.29 -2.47 -6.82
CA GLY A 37 -14.07 -3.26 -7.02
C GLY A 37 -12.77 -2.48 -6.81
N HIS A 38 -12.84 -1.19 -6.45
CA HIS A 38 -11.65 -0.42 -6.13
C HIS A 38 -11.06 -0.84 -4.80
N THR A 39 -9.74 -0.71 -4.71
CA THR A 39 -9.01 -0.71 -3.46
C THR A 39 -8.38 0.64 -3.22
N GLU A 40 -8.23 1.01 -1.95
CA GLU A 40 -7.44 2.16 -1.56
C GLU A 40 -5.99 1.96 -1.96
N ALA A 41 -5.44 2.96 -2.63
CA ALA A 41 -4.08 2.93 -3.15
C ALA A 41 -3.38 4.27 -2.93
N VAL A 42 -2.05 4.21 -2.87
CA VAL A 42 -1.20 5.41 -2.89
C VAL A 42 -0.43 5.45 -4.20
N LYS A 43 -0.51 6.57 -4.92
CA LYS A 43 0.30 6.82 -6.11
C LYS A 43 1.55 7.59 -5.73
N ILE A 44 2.71 6.98 -5.95
CA ILE A 44 4.02 7.54 -5.59
C ILE A 44 4.71 8.02 -6.86
N THR A 45 5.14 9.29 -6.86
CA THR A 45 6.06 9.85 -7.85
C THR A 45 7.42 10.00 -7.20
N PHE A 46 8.47 9.44 -7.79
CA PHE A 46 9.80 9.37 -7.19
C PHE A 46 10.90 9.66 -8.21
N ASP A 47 12.10 9.95 -7.70
CA ASP A 47 13.33 10.10 -8.47
C ASP A 47 14.10 8.77 -8.50
N PRO A 48 14.17 8.07 -9.65
CA PRO A 48 14.86 6.79 -9.73
C PRO A 48 16.38 6.89 -9.51
N ASP A 49 16.96 8.09 -9.62
CA ASP A 49 18.38 8.33 -9.35
C ASP A 49 18.69 8.44 -7.84
N VAL A 50 17.65 8.60 -7.01
CA VAL A 50 17.78 8.77 -5.55
C VAL A 50 17.18 7.59 -4.79
N ILE A 51 16.02 7.09 -5.23
CA ILE A 51 15.35 5.92 -4.64
C ILE A 51 14.90 4.95 -5.73
N SER A 52 15.30 3.70 -5.60
CA SER A 52 14.96 2.64 -6.55
C SER A 52 13.53 2.12 -6.33
N TYR A 53 12.95 1.54 -7.37
CA TYR A 53 11.65 0.88 -7.26
C TYR A 53 11.66 -0.32 -6.31
N ASP A 54 12.78 -1.06 -6.24
CA ASP A 54 12.97 -2.17 -5.30
C ASP A 54 12.82 -1.70 -3.84
N GLN A 55 13.44 -0.56 -3.50
CA GLN A 55 13.28 0.05 -2.17
C GLN A 55 11.83 0.45 -1.89
N LEU A 56 11.07 0.94 -2.89
CA LEU A 56 9.65 1.24 -2.70
C LEU A 56 8.83 -0.02 -2.39
N VAL A 57 9.16 -1.13 -3.06
CA VAL A 57 8.52 -2.43 -2.80
C VAL A 57 8.89 -2.95 -1.41
N THR A 58 10.15 -2.79 -0.96
CA THR A 58 10.55 -3.09 0.42
C THR A 58 9.78 -2.26 1.44
N ILE A 59 9.65 -0.95 1.22
CA ILE A 59 8.86 -0.08 2.10
C ILE A 59 7.40 -0.55 2.14
N TYR A 60 6.81 -0.96 1.00
CA TYR A 60 5.46 -1.52 0.97
C TYR A 60 5.33 -2.74 1.90
N TRP A 61 6.25 -3.71 1.84
CA TRP A 61 6.22 -4.89 2.71
C TRP A 61 6.26 -4.55 4.20
N HIS A 62 6.96 -3.48 4.57
CA HIS A 62 7.02 -3.04 5.97
C HIS A 62 5.73 -2.39 6.44
N GLN A 63 4.87 -1.94 5.51
CA GLN A 63 3.64 -1.23 5.86
C GLN A 63 2.39 -2.11 5.82
N THR A 64 2.40 -3.22 5.08
CA THR A 64 1.23 -4.09 4.89
C THR A 64 1.46 -5.46 5.51
N ASP A 65 0.42 -6.08 6.05
CA ASP A 65 0.42 -7.52 6.27
C ASP A 65 0.27 -8.22 4.92
N PRO A 66 1.32 -8.88 4.40
CA PRO A 66 1.29 -9.43 3.06
C PRO A 66 0.69 -10.85 3.03
N THR A 67 0.24 -11.37 4.17
CA THR A 67 -0.37 -12.69 4.35
C THR A 67 -1.89 -12.62 4.52
N ASP A 68 -2.42 -11.43 4.81
CA ASP A 68 -3.85 -11.18 5.03
C ASP A 68 -4.57 -10.78 3.74
N ALA A 69 -5.41 -11.67 3.22
CA ALA A 69 -6.20 -11.41 2.01
C ALA A 69 -7.51 -10.64 2.29
N MET A 70 -7.92 -10.50 3.56
CA MET A 70 -9.25 -9.99 3.94
C MET A 70 -9.22 -8.53 4.41
N GLY A 71 -8.06 -7.87 4.31
CA GLY A 71 -7.88 -6.45 4.64
C GLY A 71 -6.50 -6.18 5.20
N GLN A 72 -6.37 -5.08 5.95
CA GLN A 72 -5.13 -4.63 6.58
C GLN A 72 -5.42 -4.12 8.00
N PHE A 73 -5.02 -4.90 9.02
CA PHE A 73 -5.11 -4.56 10.44
C PHE A 73 -6.53 -4.28 10.94
N GLN A 74 -6.93 -3.04 11.20
CA GLN A 74 -8.32 -2.75 11.58
C GLN A 74 -9.24 -2.58 10.36
N ASP A 75 -8.66 -2.37 9.18
CA ASP A 75 -9.37 -2.05 7.95
C ASP A 75 -9.69 -3.35 7.21
N ARG A 76 -10.98 -3.60 6.96
CA ARG A 76 -11.48 -4.91 6.51
C ARG A 76 -12.38 -4.79 5.29
N GLY A 77 -12.27 -5.76 4.38
CA GLY A 77 -12.97 -5.77 3.10
C GLY A 77 -12.03 -5.70 1.90
N ASP A 78 -12.56 -6.07 0.73
CA ASP A 78 -11.78 -6.17 -0.52
C ASP A 78 -11.15 -4.84 -0.95
N ASN A 79 -11.71 -3.72 -0.52
CA ASN A 79 -11.16 -2.40 -0.79
C ASN A 79 -9.86 -2.12 -0.01
N TYR A 80 -9.46 -2.98 0.93
CA TYR A 80 -8.19 -2.92 1.66
C TYR A 80 -7.27 -4.11 1.35
N ARG A 81 -7.52 -4.87 0.28
CA ARG A 81 -6.68 -6.02 -0.08
C ARG A 81 -5.24 -5.57 -0.40
N PRO A 82 -4.21 -6.38 -0.08
CA PRO A 82 -2.84 -6.03 -0.42
C PRO A 82 -2.57 -6.21 -1.93
N VAL A 83 -2.11 -5.14 -2.57
CA VAL A 83 -1.76 -5.12 -4.00
C VAL A 83 -0.66 -4.11 -4.31
N ILE A 84 0.20 -4.47 -5.27
CA ILE A 84 1.15 -3.57 -5.92
C ILE A 84 0.74 -3.42 -7.38
N PHE A 85 0.40 -2.19 -7.78
CA PHE A 85 0.11 -1.84 -9.17
C PHE A 85 1.39 -1.42 -9.90
N VAL A 86 1.78 -2.16 -10.94
CA VAL A 86 3.03 -1.95 -11.69
C VAL A 86 2.76 -1.24 -13.02
N ASN A 87 3.65 -0.33 -13.41
CA ASN A 87 3.47 0.48 -14.63
C ASN A 87 4.31 0.02 -15.83
N SER A 88 5.11 -1.04 -15.66
CA SER A 88 6.04 -1.54 -16.66
C SER A 88 6.44 -2.99 -16.39
N PRO A 89 6.91 -3.73 -17.43
CA PRO A 89 7.45 -5.08 -17.25
C PRO A 89 8.62 -5.15 -16.27
N GLU A 90 9.45 -4.09 -16.18
CA GLU A 90 10.57 -4.05 -15.25
C GLU A 90 10.08 -3.91 -13.80
N GLN A 91 9.11 -3.05 -13.52
CA GLN A 91 8.48 -2.97 -12.20
C GLN A 91 7.81 -4.29 -11.81
N ARG A 92 7.14 -4.96 -12.75
CA ARG A 92 6.58 -6.30 -12.55
C ARG A 92 7.64 -7.28 -12.10
N ARG A 93 8.73 -7.38 -12.85
CA ARG A 93 9.86 -8.29 -12.57
C ARG A 93 10.47 -8.02 -11.18
N ILE A 94 10.67 -6.75 -10.81
CA ILE A 94 11.20 -6.37 -9.50
C ILE A 94 10.22 -6.75 -8.39
N ALA A 95 8.94 -6.42 -8.53
CA ALA A 95 7.94 -6.70 -7.50
C ALA A 95 7.71 -8.20 -7.29
N GLU A 96 7.67 -8.98 -8.38
CA GLU A 96 7.55 -10.44 -8.31
C GLU A 96 8.79 -11.08 -7.68
N LYS A 97 10.00 -10.63 -8.05
CA LYS A 97 11.25 -11.09 -7.43
C LYS A 97 11.27 -10.76 -5.93
N SER A 98 10.88 -9.55 -5.55
CA SER A 98 10.84 -9.12 -4.16
C SER A 98 9.81 -9.92 -3.35
N LYS A 99 8.62 -10.18 -3.92
CA LYS A 99 7.61 -11.05 -3.32
C LYS A 99 8.11 -12.47 -3.11
N GLN A 100 8.82 -13.04 -4.09
CA GLN A 100 9.41 -14.37 -3.97
C GLN A 100 10.48 -14.40 -2.87
N ALA A 101 11.39 -13.41 -2.84
CA ALA A 101 12.41 -13.30 -1.82
C ALA A 101 11.80 -13.17 -0.40
N LEU A 102 10.69 -12.44 -0.26
CA LEU A 102 9.94 -12.34 0.99
C LEU A 102 9.31 -13.66 1.42
N GLN A 103 8.79 -14.44 0.47
CA GLN A 103 8.26 -15.78 0.77
C GLN A 103 9.38 -16.73 1.21
N GLU A 104 10.55 -16.65 0.58
CA GLU A 104 11.71 -17.51 0.84
C GLU A 104 12.50 -17.11 2.09
N SER A 105 12.36 -15.87 2.58
CA SER A 105 13.06 -15.40 3.77
C SER A 105 12.62 -16.12 5.05
N GLY A 106 11.41 -16.69 5.05
CA GLY A 106 10.82 -17.33 6.22
C GLY A 106 10.30 -16.34 7.28
N GLU A 107 10.28 -15.04 6.98
CA GLU A 107 9.79 -13.98 7.91
C GLU A 107 8.36 -14.25 8.38
N PHE A 108 7.53 -14.81 7.49
CA PHE A 108 6.14 -15.17 7.77
C PHE A 108 5.93 -16.68 7.98
N GLY A 109 7.01 -17.44 8.24
CA GLY A 109 6.95 -18.90 8.39
C GLY A 109 6.31 -19.58 7.18
N ASP A 110 5.33 -20.46 7.44
CA ASP A 110 4.59 -21.20 6.39
C ASP A 110 3.47 -20.37 5.74
N ALA A 111 3.23 -19.14 6.19
CA ALA A 111 2.18 -18.30 5.61
C ALA A 111 2.54 -17.90 4.18
N LYS A 112 1.54 -17.96 3.30
CA LYS A 112 1.70 -17.57 1.90
C LYS A 112 1.63 -16.06 1.76
N ILE A 113 2.54 -15.48 0.98
CA ILE A 113 2.45 -14.08 0.57
C ILE A 113 1.34 -13.91 -0.48
N VAL A 114 0.21 -13.35 -0.06
CA VAL A 114 -1.02 -13.22 -0.86
C VAL A 114 -1.10 -11.92 -1.67
N THR A 115 -0.23 -10.94 -1.38
CA THR A 115 -0.18 -9.65 -2.10
C THR A 115 -0.19 -9.83 -3.61
N GLN A 116 -1.13 -9.18 -4.29
CA GLN A 116 -1.27 -9.29 -5.74
C GLN A 116 -0.34 -8.32 -6.47
N ILE A 117 0.17 -8.70 -7.64
CA ILE A 117 0.98 -7.84 -8.53
C ILE A 117 0.22 -7.65 -9.84
N GLU A 118 -0.41 -6.49 -9.99
CA GLU A 118 -1.35 -6.20 -11.07
C GLU A 118 -0.84 -5.06 -11.96
N ASP A 119 -1.23 -5.05 -13.23
CA ASP A 119 -0.94 -3.91 -14.10
C ASP A 119 -1.72 -2.68 -13.62
N ALA A 120 -1.06 -1.53 -13.60
CA ALA A 120 -1.67 -0.28 -13.18
C ALA A 120 -2.91 0.06 -14.03
N GLN A 121 -4.05 0.16 -13.36
CA GLN A 121 -5.32 0.63 -13.91
C GLN A 121 -5.47 2.14 -13.70
N PRO A 122 -6.54 2.79 -14.24
CA PRO A 122 -6.82 4.18 -13.92
C PRO A 122 -6.83 4.43 -12.41
N PHE A 123 -6.12 5.48 -12.00
CA PHE A 123 -6.03 5.93 -10.61
C PHE A 123 -6.88 7.18 -10.42
N TYR A 124 -7.77 7.14 -9.44
CA TYR A 124 -8.64 8.27 -9.08
C TYR A 124 -8.17 8.86 -7.76
N PRO A 125 -7.66 10.11 -7.73
CA PRO A 125 -7.31 10.76 -6.48
C PRO A 125 -8.53 10.82 -5.54
N ALA A 126 -8.32 10.45 -4.29
CA ALA A 126 -9.32 10.61 -3.24
C ALA A 126 -9.51 12.09 -2.90
N GLU A 127 -10.60 12.39 -2.20
CA GLU A 127 -10.98 13.72 -1.76
C GLU A 127 -9.88 14.38 -0.90
N ASP A 128 -9.85 15.71 -0.89
CA ASP A 128 -8.78 16.49 -0.25
C ASP A 128 -8.59 16.20 1.25
N TYR A 129 -9.65 15.79 1.95
CA TYR A 129 -9.55 15.44 3.37
C TYR A 129 -8.77 14.14 3.60
N HIS A 130 -8.70 13.23 2.62
CA HIS A 130 -7.84 12.05 2.66
C HIS A 130 -6.36 12.38 2.33
N GLN A 131 -6.11 13.49 1.64
CA GLN A 131 -4.75 13.90 1.29
C GLN A 131 -4.01 14.44 2.51
N HIS A 132 -2.78 13.95 2.74
CA HIS A 132 -1.94 14.30 3.90
C HIS A 132 -2.63 14.06 5.26
N PHE A 133 -3.51 13.05 5.33
CA PHE A 133 -4.30 12.76 6.52
C PHE A 133 -3.46 12.68 7.80
N TYR A 134 -2.29 12.03 7.74
CA TYR A 134 -1.38 11.88 8.89
C TYR A 134 -0.86 13.23 9.44
N LYS A 135 -0.72 14.26 8.58
CA LYS A 135 -0.33 15.62 8.99
C LYS A 135 -1.54 16.38 9.56
N LYS A 136 -2.71 16.21 8.95
CA LYS A 136 -3.94 16.94 9.30
C LYS A 136 -4.58 16.41 10.60
N ASN A 137 -4.51 15.11 10.84
CA ASN A 137 -5.16 14.42 11.97
C ASN A 137 -4.19 13.46 12.68
N PRO A 138 -3.09 13.96 13.29
CA PRO A 138 -2.03 13.11 13.84
C PRO A 138 -2.50 12.18 14.96
N GLN A 139 -3.46 12.61 15.80
CA GLN A 139 -4.02 11.76 16.86
C GLN A 139 -4.81 10.58 16.30
N ARG A 140 -5.65 10.82 15.29
CA ARG A 140 -6.42 9.76 14.64
C ARG A 140 -5.50 8.80 13.89
N TYR A 141 -4.49 9.33 13.22
CA TYR A 141 -3.47 8.51 12.57
C TYR A 141 -2.73 7.62 13.57
N ALA A 142 -2.35 8.14 14.75
CA ALA A 142 -1.70 7.34 15.79
C ALA A 142 -2.62 6.23 16.32
N LEU A 143 -3.92 6.48 16.46
CA LEU A 143 -4.90 5.44 16.82
C LEU A 143 -5.00 4.37 15.74
N GLU A 144 -5.01 4.76 14.46
CA GLU A 144 -5.06 3.81 13.37
C GLU A 144 -3.79 2.94 13.30
N GLU A 145 -2.61 3.52 13.52
CA GLU A 145 -1.36 2.74 13.64
C GLU A 145 -1.40 1.78 14.84
N ALA A 146 -1.94 2.21 15.98
CA ALA A 146 -2.11 1.38 17.17
C ALA A 146 -3.14 0.24 16.98
N GLY A 147 -3.99 0.31 15.95
CA GLY A 147 -4.96 -0.72 15.57
C GLY A 147 -4.35 -2.00 14.95
N GLY A 148 -3.05 -2.22 15.11
CA GLY A 148 -2.34 -3.45 14.73
C GLY A 148 -1.10 -3.22 13.86
N ARG A 149 -1.06 -2.14 13.07
CA ARG A 149 0.06 -1.88 12.14
C ARG A 149 1.38 -1.61 12.87
N ALA A 150 1.33 -0.87 13.99
CA ALA A 150 2.51 -0.58 14.80
C ALA A 150 3.10 -1.86 15.41
N GLN A 151 2.23 -2.73 15.94
CA GLN A 151 2.63 -4.02 16.50
C GLN A 151 3.23 -4.93 15.42
N PHE A 152 2.56 -5.05 14.26
CA PHE A 152 3.06 -5.80 13.12
C PHE A 152 4.47 -5.37 12.70
N LYS A 153 4.69 -4.04 12.60
CA LYS A 153 6.03 -3.50 12.32
C LYS A 153 7.04 -3.94 13.36
N GLN A 154 6.73 -3.82 14.65
CA GLN A 154 7.64 -4.21 15.72
C GLN A 154 7.97 -5.72 15.71
N GLU A 155 7.01 -6.57 15.34
CA GLU A 155 7.17 -8.02 15.33
C GLU A 155 8.04 -8.50 14.16
N HIS A 156 7.85 -7.93 12.97
CA HIS A 156 8.49 -8.40 11.74
C HIS A 156 9.69 -7.55 11.30
N TRP A 157 9.68 -6.26 11.61
CA TRP A 157 10.64 -5.29 11.09
C TRP A 157 11.36 -4.62 12.25
N LYS A 158 12.56 -5.11 12.55
CA LYS A 158 13.45 -4.48 13.53
C LYS A 158 14.15 -3.29 12.87
N ASP A 159 13.44 -2.16 12.82
CA ASP A 159 14.04 -0.86 12.48
C ASP A 159 14.83 -0.29 13.67
#